data_AF-A0A6P4ICB8-F1
#
_entry.id   AF-A0A6P4ICB8-F1
#
_cell.length_a   1.000
_cell.length_b   1.000
_cell.length_c   1.000
_cell.angle_alpha   90.00
_cell.angle_beta   90.00
_cell.angle_gamma   90.00
#
_symmetry.space_group_name_H-M   'P 1'
#
loop_
_entity.id
_entity.type
_entity.pdbx_description
1 polymer ?
#
loop_
_entity_poly.entity_id
_entity_poly.type
_entity_poly.pdbx_seq_one_letter_code
_entity_poly.pdbx_strand_id
1 'polypeptide(L)'
;MNSVSVIAYYFQITSLSSIMALSRKEIIAILLLITTLLNVLNATYFANIVHLHSSYEQVAHQVVCVGTAYICVIYALSTWLYHSNYHRSRQEMRFVLATMLLLMIVSHCVSTYFFREKMAFKGLSECTDLRSLFTSMTNVAKMISLVLSIICILLLCVALLMVLFKTWRSRKKRAKAEFKESA
;
A
#
# COMPACT_ATOMS: atom_id res chain seq x y z
N MET A 1 -36.18 -19.12 3.45
CA MET A 1 -35.08 -18.45 2.72
C MET A 1 -34.54 -17.34 3.61
N ASN A 2 -33.30 -17.47 4.08
CA ASN A 2 -32.74 -16.59 5.13
C ASN A 2 -32.60 -15.15 4.63
N SER A 3 -33.21 -14.23 5.37
CA SER A 3 -33.18 -12.77 5.16
C SER A 3 -31.75 -12.22 5.07
N VAL A 4 -30.79 -12.89 5.74
CA VAL A 4 -29.37 -12.54 5.75
C VAL A 4 -28.70 -12.78 4.38
N SER A 5 -29.06 -13.84 3.66
CA SER A 5 -28.51 -14.12 2.33
C SER A 5 -29.01 -13.14 1.28
N VAL A 6 -30.26 -12.68 1.41
CA VAL A 6 -30.84 -11.68 0.51
C VAL A 6 -30.16 -10.32 0.70
N ILE A 7 -29.96 -9.90 1.95
CA ILE A 7 -29.25 -8.65 2.27
C ILE A 7 -27.80 -8.69 1.78
N ALA A 8 -27.10 -9.82 1.96
CA ALA A 8 -25.74 -9.99 1.44
C ALA A 8 -25.70 -9.91 -0.09
N TYR A 9 -26.68 -10.50 -0.78
CA TYR A 9 -26.76 -10.46 -2.25
C TYR A 9 -27.03 -9.04 -2.78
N TYR A 10 -27.96 -8.30 -2.14
CA TYR A 10 -28.23 -6.91 -2.49
C TYR A 10 -27.03 -6.01 -2.17
N PHE A 11 -26.38 -6.18 -1.01
CA PHE A 11 -25.17 -5.43 -0.67
C PHE A 11 -24.02 -5.72 -1.65
N GLN A 12 -23.88 -6.97 -2.08
CA GLN A 12 -22.87 -7.37 -3.06
C GLN A 12 -23.16 -6.78 -4.44
N ILE A 13 -24.42 -6.83 -4.91
CA ILE A 13 -24.83 -6.22 -6.20
C ILE A 13 -24.71 -4.69 -6.17
N THR A 14 -25.12 -4.04 -5.08
CA THR A 14 -25.00 -2.59 -4.91
C THR A 14 -23.55 -2.15 -4.77
N SER A 15 -22.70 -2.92 -4.08
CA SER A 15 -21.26 -2.62 -4.03
C SER A 15 -20.59 -2.82 -5.40
N LEU A 16 -20.97 -3.87 -6.14
CA LEU A 16 -20.39 -4.17 -7.45
C LEU A 16 -20.80 -3.13 -8.50
N SER A 17 -22.06 -2.69 -8.48
CA SER A 17 -22.56 -1.63 -9.36
C SER A 17 -21.94 -0.26 -9.01
N SER A 18 -21.69 0.01 -7.72
CA SER A 18 -20.99 1.21 -7.26
C SER A 18 -19.51 1.20 -7.64
N ILE A 19 -18.83 0.06 -7.55
CA ILE A 19 -17.43 -0.13 -8.00
C ILE A 19 -17.32 0.13 -9.51
N MET A 20 -18.34 -0.24 -10.29
CA MET A 20 -18.38 -0.02 -11.74
C MET A 20 -18.67 1.45 -12.14
N ALA A 21 -19.20 2.27 -11.23
CA ALA A 21 -19.43 3.71 -11.42
C ALA A 21 -18.27 4.60 -10.91
N LEU A 22 -17.26 4.01 -10.26
CA LEU A 22 -16.22 4.75 -9.59
C LEU A 22 -15.24 5.44 -10.56
N SER A 23 -14.96 6.72 -10.32
CA SER A 23 -13.96 7.47 -11.05
C SER A 23 -12.57 6.88 -10.79
N ARG A 24 -11.70 6.84 -11.82
CA ARG A 24 -10.30 6.37 -11.66
C ARG A 24 -9.51 7.08 -10.56
N LYS A 25 -9.95 8.26 -10.11
CA LYS A 25 -9.35 8.97 -8.96
C LYS A 25 -9.75 8.32 -7.63
N GLU A 26 -11.01 7.95 -7.50
CA GLU A 26 -11.57 7.30 -6.31
C GLU A 26 -11.02 5.88 -6.16
N ILE A 27 -10.82 5.16 -7.27
CA ILE A 27 -10.18 3.83 -7.24
C ILE A 27 -8.76 3.93 -6.64
N ILE A 28 -7.97 4.94 -7.05
CA ILE A 28 -6.63 5.17 -6.50
C ILE A 28 -6.74 5.54 -5.01
N ALA A 29 -7.71 6.37 -4.62
CA ALA A 29 -7.91 6.78 -3.23
C ALA A 29 -8.26 5.59 -2.32
N ILE A 30 -9.19 4.74 -2.75
CA ILE A 30 -9.57 3.51 -2.04
C ILE A 30 -8.38 2.58 -1.92
N LEU A 31 -7.62 2.39 -2.99
CA LEU A 31 -6.45 1.52 -2.98
C LEU A 31 -5.37 2.03 -2.02
N LEU A 32 -5.16 3.34 -1.95
CA LEU A 32 -4.26 3.96 -0.96
C LEU A 32 -4.78 3.78 0.47
N LEU A 33 -6.10 3.90 0.71
CA LEU A 33 -6.69 3.66 2.03
C LEU A 33 -6.58 2.20 2.48
N ILE A 34 -6.81 1.24 1.58
CA ILE A 34 -6.58 -0.18 1.88
C ILE A 34 -5.11 -0.40 2.26
N THR A 35 -4.19 0.21 1.50
CA THR A 35 -2.75 0.15 1.78
C THR A 35 -2.41 0.77 3.14
N THR A 36 -3.06 1.87 3.53
CA THR A 36 -2.96 2.45 4.87
C THR A 36 -3.40 1.44 5.92
N LEU A 37 -4.59 0.86 5.79
CA LEU A 37 -5.14 -0.05 6.80
C LEU A 37 -4.23 -1.26 7.01
N LEU A 38 -3.71 -1.84 5.92
CA LEU A 38 -2.77 -2.96 5.99
C LEU A 38 -1.46 -2.57 6.68
N ASN A 39 -0.92 -1.37 6.40
CA ASN A 39 0.30 -0.90 7.02
C ASN A 39 0.12 -0.54 8.51
N VAL A 40 -1.01 0.06 8.89
CA VAL A 40 -1.35 0.31 10.30
C VAL A 40 -1.51 -1.01 11.04
N LEU A 41 -2.23 -1.98 10.46
CA LEU A 41 -2.38 -3.31 11.03
C LEU A 41 -1.02 -4.00 11.21
N ASN A 42 -0.15 -3.93 10.20
CA ASN A 42 1.19 -4.51 10.28
C ASN A 42 2.00 -3.84 11.41
N ALA A 43 2.01 -2.51 11.47
CA ALA A 43 2.73 -1.74 12.48
C ALA A 43 2.22 -1.97 13.93
N THR A 44 0.91 -2.08 14.14
CA THR A 44 0.33 -2.33 15.46
C THR A 44 0.53 -3.77 15.91
N TYR A 45 0.46 -4.72 14.97
CA TYR A 45 0.73 -6.13 15.23
C TYR A 45 2.19 -6.35 15.67
N PHE A 46 3.14 -5.61 15.06
CA PHE A 46 4.53 -5.57 15.53
C PHE A 46 4.68 -5.02 16.95
N ALA A 47 3.94 -3.97 17.29
CA ALA A 47 3.99 -3.36 18.61
C ALA A 47 3.48 -4.29 19.73
N ASN A 48 2.53 -5.18 19.44
CA ASN A 48 1.87 -6.01 20.45
C ASN A 48 2.46 -7.42 20.64
N ILE A 49 3.03 -8.04 19.60
CA ILE A 49 3.33 -9.49 19.63
C ILE A 49 4.81 -9.80 19.75
N VAL A 50 5.71 -8.90 19.33
CA VAL A 50 7.15 -9.17 19.37
C VAL A 50 7.87 -8.36 20.44
N HIS A 51 7.38 -8.48 21.69
CA HIS A 51 7.99 -7.87 22.87
C HIS A 51 9.27 -8.58 23.37
N LEU A 52 9.70 -9.67 22.73
CA LEU A 52 10.77 -10.53 23.29
C LEU A 52 12.20 -10.04 23.03
N HIS A 53 12.44 -9.13 22.08
CA HIS A 53 13.74 -8.46 21.90
C HIS A 53 13.52 -7.32 20.89
N SER A 54 13.71 -6.05 21.26
CA SER A 54 13.57 -4.94 20.32
C SER A 54 14.72 -4.98 19.31
N SER A 55 14.57 -5.77 18.25
CA SER A 55 15.51 -5.77 17.14
C SER A 55 15.36 -4.44 16.38
N TYR A 56 16.48 -3.78 16.09
CA TYR A 56 16.48 -2.52 15.33
C TYR A 56 15.79 -2.70 13.97
N GLU A 57 15.83 -3.90 13.41
CA GLU A 57 15.17 -4.26 12.15
C GLU A 57 13.64 -4.22 12.24
N GLN A 58 13.04 -4.63 13.36
CA GLN A 58 11.59 -4.51 13.56
C GLN A 58 11.14 -3.08 13.67
N VAL A 59 11.86 -2.28 14.45
CA VAL A 59 11.55 -0.86 14.62
C VAL A 59 11.69 -0.15 13.27
N ALA A 60 12.75 -0.42 12.51
CA ALA A 60 12.93 0.11 11.16
C ALA A 60 11.75 -0.28 10.24
N HIS A 61 11.31 -1.54 10.29
CA HIS A 61 10.18 -2.00 9.49
C HIS A 61 8.85 -1.36 9.91
N GLN A 62 8.64 -1.17 11.21
CA GLN A 62 7.47 -0.49 11.74
C GLN A 62 7.44 0.99 11.32
N VAL A 63 8.58 1.69 11.38
CA VAL A 63 8.69 3.09 10.93
C VAL A 63 8.34 3.22 9.45
N VAL A 64 8.81 2.28 8.61
CA VAL A 64 8.44 2.26 7.19
C VAL A 64 6.94 2.05 7.01
N CYS A 65 6.32 1.10 7.71
CA CYS A 65 4.87 0.88 7.64
C CYS A 65 4.08 2.13 8.06
N VAL A 66 4.43 2.77 9.19
CA VAL A 66 3.75 3.98 9.67
C VAL A 66 3.94 5.16 8.71
N GLY A 67 5.16 5.37 8.21
CA GLY A 67 5.45 6.42 7.23
C GLY A 67 4.66 6.23 5.94
N THR A 68 4.60 5.00 5.42
CA THR A 68 3.81 4.66 4.24
C THR A 68 2.32 4.89 4.48
N ALA A 69 1.79 4.47 5.64
CA ALA A 69 0.39 4.69 6.01
C ALA A 69 0.04 6.18 6.05
N TYR A 70 0.90 7.01 6.64
CA TYR A 70 0.70 8.46 6.72
C TYR A 70 0.64 9.10 5.34
N ILE A 71 1.59 8.78 4.47
CA ILE A 71 1.63 9.30 3.09
C ILE A 71 0.38 8.85 2.31
N CYS A 72 0.01 7.57 2.40
CA CYS A 72 -1.18 7.03 1.75
C CYS A 72 -2.47 7.74 2.20
N VAL A 73 -2.63 8.05 3.49
CA VAL A 73 -3.81 8.77 4.01
C VAL A 73 -3.87 10.18 3.43
N ILE A 74 -2.76 10.92 3.49
CA ILE A 74 -2.72 12.29 2.97
C ILE A 74 -3.12 12.30 1.50
N TYR A 75 -2.55 11.39 0.70
CA TYR A 75 -2.85 11.34 -0.72
C TYR A 75 -4.27 10.84 -1.01
N ALA A 76 -4.79 9.87 -0.25
CA ALA A 76 -6.18 9.45 -0.39
C ALA A 76 -7.15 10.60 -0.10
N LEU A 77 -6.98 11.30 1.03
CA LEU A 77 -7.81 12.45 1.39
C LEU A 77 -7.65 13.60 0.39
N SER A 78 -6.44 13.81 -0.15
CA SER A 78 -6.20 14.85 -1.15
C SER A 78 -7.03 14.66 -2.42
N THR A 79 -7.38 13.42 -2.78
CA THR A 79 -8.21 13.18 -3.97
C THR A 79 -9.64 13.69 -3.83
N TRP A 80 -10.16 13.75 -2.60
CA TRP A 80 -11.50 14.26 -2.28
C TRP A 80 -11.48 15.75 -1.94
N LEU A 81 -10.47 16.21 -1.19
CA LEU A 81 -10.40 17.59 -0.72
C LEU A 81 -9.86 18.56 -1.78
N TYR A 82 -8.88 18.16 -2.60
CA TYR A 82 -8.27 19.04 -3.60
C TYR A 82 -8.93 18.89 -4.97
N HIS A 83 -10.07 19.54 -5.16
CA HIS A 83 -10.63 19.79 -6.49
C HIS A 83 -9.98 21.02 -7.14
N SER A 84 -8.64 21.07 -7.23
CA SER A 84 -7.97 22.20 -7.88
C SER A 84 -8.37 22.28 -9.36
N ASN A 85 -8.91 23.43 -9.76
CA ASN A 85 -9.44 23.68 -11.10
C ASN A 85 -8.33 23.94 -12.16
N TYR A 86 -7.06 24.04 -11.73
CA TYR A 86 -5.95 24.36 -12.62
C TYR A 86 -5.22 23.11 -13.15
N HIS A 87 -5.04 23.07 -14.47
CA HIS A 87 -4.50 21.93 -15.20
C HIS A 87 -3.01 21.67 -14.99
N ARG A 88 -2.19 22.72 -14.79
CA ARG A 88 -0.73 22.62 -14.58
C ARG A 88 -0.39 22.04 -13.21
N SER A 89 -0.96 22.60 -12.15
CA SER A 89 -0.81 22.09 -10.77
C SER A 89 -1.23 20.61 -10.64
N ARG A 90 -2.27 20.19 -11.37
CA ARG A 90 -2.75 18.80 -11.38
C ARG A 90 -1.76 17.80 -12.01
N GLN A 91 -0.86 18.23 -12.90
CA GLN A 91 0.19 17.37 -13.44
C GLN A 91 1.37 17.26 -12.48
N GLU A 92 1.83 18.38 -11.92
CA GLU A 92 2.89 18.39 -10.92
C GLU A 92 2.54 17.48 -9.73
N MET A 93 1.31 17.58 -9.20
CA MET A 93 0.85 16.73 -8.11
C MET A 93 0.86 15.22 -8.45
N ARG A 94 0.68 14.85 -9.73
CA ARG A 94 0.80 13.44 -10.16
C ARG A 94 2.25 12.97 -10.22
N PHE A 95 3.18 13.84 -10.60
CA PHE A 95 4.61 13.52 -10.57
C PHE A 95 5.11 13.39 -9.14
N VAL A 96 4.69 14.27 -8.24
CA VAL A 96 4.99 14.16 -6.80
C VAL A 96 4.41 12.87 -6.23
N LEU A 97 3.16 12.52 -6.55
CA LEU A 97 2.57 11.25 -6.13
C LEU A 97 3.36 10.04 -6.68
N ALA A 98 3.73 10.04 -7.95
CA ALA A 98 4.48 8.94 -8.57
C ALA A 98 5.87 8.76 -7.95
N THR A 99 6.57 9.86 -7.67
CA THR A 99 7.90 9.83 -7.02
C THR A 99 7.80 9.35 -5.58
N MET A 100 6.81 9.81 -4.81
CA MET A 100 6.55 9.31 -3.45
C MET A 100 6.22 7.83 -3.44
N LEU A 101 5.37 7.35 -4.36
CA LEU A 101 5.06 5.93 -4.49
C LEU A 101 6.30 5.08 -4.78
N LEU A 102 7.20 5.55 -5.66
CA LEU A 102 8.47 4.87 -5.93
C LEU A 102 9.34 4.76 -4.68
N LEU A 103 9.50 5.86 -3.94
CA LEU A 103 10.27 5.87 -2.69
C LEU A 103 9.68 4.90 -1.67
N MET A 104 8.36 4.88 -1.52
CA MET A 104 7.65 3.97 -0.61
C MET A 104 7.82 2.50 -1.00
N ILE A 105 7.78 2.18 -2.30
CA ILE A 105 8.01 0.81 -2.79
C ILE A 105 9.44 0.39 -2.46
N VAL A 106 10.43 1.23 -2.77
CA VAL A 106 11.84 0.92 -2.50
C VAL A 106 12.08 0.73 -1.00
N SER A 107 11.56 1.63 -0.15
CA SER A 107 11.71 1.51 1.30
C SER A 107 11.04 0.24 1.84
N HIS A 108 9.86 -0.13 1.33
CA HIS A 108 9.20 -1.38 1.70
C HIS A 108 9.99 -2.61 1.25
N CYS A 109 10.52 -2.63 0.03
CA CYS A 109 11.34 -3.74 -0.47
C CYS A 109 12.59 -3.93 0.39
N VAL A 110 13.34 -2.86 0.65
CA VAL A 110 14.57 -2.89 1.46
C VAL A 110 14.26 -3.35 2.88
N SER A 111 13.24 -2.74 3.50
CA SER A 111 12.83 -3.08 4.86
C SER A 111 12.37 -4.54 4.99
N THR A 112 11.53 -5.01 4.05
CA THR A 112 11.04 -6.40 4.05
C THR A 112 12.18 -7.40 3.82
N TYR A 113 13.15 -7.07 2.97
CA TYR A 113 14.33 -7.90 2.73
C TYR A 113 15.18 -8.04 4.00
N PHE A 114 15.54 -6.93 4.65
CA PHE A 114 16.31 -6.97 5.89
C PHE A 114 15.55 -7.66 7.01
N PHE A 115 14.24 -7.41 7.14
CA PHE A 115 13.39 -8.09 8.10
C PHE A 115 13.41 -9.60 7.88
N ARG A 116 13.28 -10.09 6.64
CA ARG A 116 13.34 -11.52 6.31
C ARG A 116 14.69 -12.13 6.69
N GLU A 117 15.79 -11.50 6.30
CA GLU A 117 17.14 -12.06 6.44
C GLU A 117 17.60 -12.06 7.91
N LYS A 118 17.40 -10.95 8.63
CA LYS A 118 17.84 -10.79 10.02
C LYS A 118 16.95 -11.53 11.02
N MET A 119 15.64 -11.65 10.75
CA MET A 119 14.74 -12.50 11.55
C MET A 119 14.87 -13.98 11.25
N ALA A 120 15.63 -14.40 10.23
CA ALA A 120 15.89 -15.82 10.01
C ALA A 120 16.75 -16.41 11.13
N PHE A 121 17.35 -15.59 12.01
CA PHE A 121 18.22 -16.01 13.10
C PHE A 121 19.25 -17.05 12.66
N LYS A 122 19.76 -16.96 11.42
CA LYS A 122 20.62 -18.00 10.81
C LYS A 122 21.81 -18.36 11.71
N GLY A 123 22.48 -17.36 12.29
CA GLY A 123 23.58 -17.61 13.21
C GLY A 123 23.16 -18.17 14.58
N LEU A 124 21.91 -17.94 15.01
CA LEU A 124 21.39 -18.49 16.27
C LEU A 124 20.84 -19.92 16.08
N SER A 125 20.30 -20.24 14.89
CA SER A 125 19.86 -21.60 14.55
C SER A 125 21.00 -22.58 14.42
N GLU A 126 22.21 -22.11 14.12
CA GLU A 126 23.42 -22.93 14.11
C GLU A 126 23.88 -23.29 15.52
N CYS A 127 23.60 -22.45 16.52
CA CYS A 127 24.06 -22.65 17.90
C CYS A 127 22.98 -23.17 18.86
N THR A 128 21.68 -23.05 18.52
CA THR A 128 20.58 -23.42 19.42
C THR A 128 19.31 -23.77 18.65
N ASP A 129 18.52 -24.72 19.18
CA ASP A 129 17.25 -25.12 18.57
C ASP A 129 16.19 -24.00 18.73
N LEU A 130 16.01 -23.20 17.68
CA LEU A 130 15.08 -22.06 17.65
C LEU A 130 13.63 -22.43 17.98
N ARG A 131 13.26 -23.71 17.78
CA ARG A 131 11.93 -24.23 18.09
C ARG A 131 11.63 -24.25 19.60
N SER A 132 12.68 -24.27 20.42
CA SER A 132 12.60 -24.18 21.88
C SER A 132 12.50 -22.73 22.39
N LEU A 133 12.96 -21.74 21.62
CA LEU A 133 13.08 -20.34 22.04
C LEU A 133 11.89 -19.48 21.59
N PHE A 134 11.27 -19.83 20.46
CA PHE A 134 10.14 -19.10 19.90
C PHE A 134 8.85 -19.90 20.05
N THR A 135 7.81 -19.26 20.60
CA THR A 135 6.48 -19.85 20.61
C THR A 135 5.95 -19.96 19.17
N SER A 136 5.07 -20.94 18.91
CA SER A 136 4.40 -21.09 17.60
C SER A 136 3.77 -19.77 17.11
N MET A 137 3.31 -18.93 18.04
CA MET A 137 2.71 -17.63 17.78
C MET A 137 3.67 -16.61 17.16
N THR A 138 4.94 -16.54 17.57
CA THR A 138 5.89 -15.56 17.01
C THR A 138 6.27 -15.90 15.56
N ASN A 139 6.36 -17.20 15.24
CA ASN A 139 6.61 -17.65 13.87
C ASN A 139 5.43 -17.38 12.94
N VAL A 140 4.21 -17.65 13.41
CA VAL A 140 2.99 -17.31 12.67
C VAL A 140 2.88 -15.80 12.46
N ALA A 141 3.14 -15.02 13.51
CA ALA A 141 3.11 -13.57 13.46
C ALA A 141 4.08 -12.98 12.42
N LYS A 142 5.33 -13.48 12.39
CA LYS A 142 6.33 -13.09 11.38
C LYS A 142 5.87 -13.39 9.96
N MET A 143 5.27 -14.56 9.74
CA MET A 143 4.77 -14.95 8.41
C MET A 143 3.61 -14.07 7.96
N ILE A 144 2.65 -13.79 8.85
CA ILE A 144 1.53 -12.88 8.57
C ILE A 144 2.06 -11.50 8.18
N SER A 145 3.02 -10.97 8.94
CA SER A 145 3.62 -9.66 8.65
C SER A 145 4.36 -9.62 7.30
N LEU A 146 5.15 -10.64 6.97
CA LEU A 146 5.80 -10.74 5.66
C LEU A 146 4.78 -10.75 4.52
N VAL A 147 3.71 -11.53 4.66
CA VAL A 147 2.62 -11.58 3.67
C VAL A 147 1.95 -10.21 3.52
N LEU A 148 1.65 -9.53 4.63
CA LEU A 148 1.08 -8.18 4.62
C LEU A 148 1.99 -7.18 3.93
N SER A 149 3.30 -7.23 4.17
CA SER A 149 4.29 -6.36 3.51
C SER A 149 4.35 -6.61 1.99
N ILE A 150 4.33 -7.88 1.56
CA ILE A 150 4.32 -8.23 0.13
C ILE A 150 3.03 -7.71 -0.53
N ILE A 151 1.87 -7.92 0.10
CA ILE A 151 0.59 -7.41 -0.41
C ILE A 151 0.63 -5.87 -0.51
N CYS A 152 1.18 -5.17 0.48
CA CYS A 152 1.34 -3.71 0.42
C CYS A 152 2.21 -3.26 -0.76
N ILE A 153 3.33 -3.93 -1.01
CA ILE A 153 4.20 -3.64 -2.17
C ILE A 153 3.42 -3.81 -3.47
N LEU A 154 2.67 -4.91 -3.62
CA LEU A 154 1.86 -5.16 -4.82
C LEU A 154 0.80 -4.08 -5.03
N LEU A 155 0.10 -3.66 -3.97
CA LEU A 155 -0.87 -2.58 -4.05
C LEU A 155 -0.21 -1.27 -4.47
N LEU A 156 0.93 -0.89 -3.86
CA LEU A 156 1.67 0.32 -4.24
C LEU A 156 2.12 0.28 -5.70
N CYS A 157 2.57 -0.87 -6.20
CA CYS A 157 2.91 -1.05 -7.63
C CYS A 157 1.71 -0.82 -8.54
N VAL A 158 0.54 -1.38 -8.19
CA VAL A 158 -0.71 -1.17 -8.93
C VAL A 158 -1.11 0.32 -8.91
N ALA A 159 -0.98 0.99 -7.77
CA ALA A 159 -1.21 2.44 -7.65
C ALA A 159 -0.31 3.24 -8.60
N LEU A 160 0.98 2.92 -8.62
CA LEU A 160 1.98 3.58 -9.45
C LEU A 160 1.66 3.39 -10.94
N LEU A 161 1.36 2.17 -11.37
CA LEU A 161 0.99 1.88 -12.76
C LEU A 161 -0.25 2.67 -13.19
N MET A 162 -1.27 2.78 -12.34
CA MET A 162 -2.45 3.60 -12.62
C MET A 162 -2.12 5.08 -12.80
N VAL A 163 -1.25 5.63 -11.95
CA VAL A 163 -0.81 7.04 -12.04
C VAL A 163 -0.01 7.27 -13.32
N LEU A 164 0.94 6.39 -13.65
CA LEU A 164 1.75 6.48 -14.86
C LEU A 164 0.91 6.38 -16.14
N PHE A 165 0.01 5.40 -16.22
CA PHE A 165 -0.87 5.22 -17.38
C PHE A 165 -1.74 6.46 -17.61
N LYS A 166 -2.27 7.05 -16.53
CA LYS A 166 -3.07 8.28 -16.61
C LYS A 166 -2.26 9.47 -17.08
N THR A 167 -1.03 9.61 -16.61
CA THR A 167 -0.11 10.70 -17.02
C THR A 167 0.29 10.55 -18.49
N TRP A 168 0.62 9.33 -18.92
CA TRP A 168 0.96 9.04 -20.32
C TRP A 168 -0.21 9.31 -21.28
N ARG A 169 -1.41 8.81 -20.96
CA ARG A 169 -2.62 9.07 -21.77
C ARG A 169 -2.95 10.55 -21.85
N SER A 170 -2.74 11.29 -20.76
CA SER A 170 -2.93 12.75 -20.73
C SER A 170 -1.95 13.48 -21.63
N ARG A 171 -0.67 13.07 -21.67
CA ARG A 171 0.34 13.65 -22.57
C ARG A 171 0.02 13.37 -24.03
N LYS A 172 -0.35 12.11 -24.37
CA LYS A 172 -0.72 11.72 -25.74
C LYS A 172 -1.90 12.52 -26.29
N LYS A 173 -2.88 12.89 -25.44
CA LYS A 173 -4.01 13.72 -25.84
C LYS A 173 -3.61 15.17 -26.16
N ARG A 174 -2.69 15.76 -25.39
CA ARG A 174 -2.21 17.12 -25.62
C ARG A 174 -1.37 17.24 -26.89
N ALA A 175 -0.42 16.31 -27.09
CA ALA A 175 0.39 16.27 -28.30
C ALA A 175 -0.45 16.16 -29.58
N LYS A 176 -1.57 15.42 -29.52
CA LYS A 176 -2.53 15.35 -30.64
C LYS A 176 -3.34 16.64 -30.86
N ALA A 177 -3.63 17.39 -29.80
CA ALA A 177 -4.35 18.66 -29.90
C ALA A 177 -3.44 19.75 -30.52
N GLU A 178 -2.20 19.84 -30.03
CA GLU A 178 -1.18 20.77 -30.56
C GLU A 178 -0.87 20.50 -32.05
N PHE A 179 -0.78 19.22 -32.45
CA PHE A 179 -0.60 18.85 -33.86
C PHE A 179 -1.79 19.23 -34.75
N LYS A 180 -3.02 19.24 -34.22
CA LYS A 180 -4.22 19.60 -34.97
C LYS A 180 -4.42 21.12 -35.09
N GLU A 181 -3.86 21.91 -34.17
CA GLU A 181 -3.86 23.38 -34.27
C GLU A 181 -2.75 23.91 -35.19
N SER A 182 -1.74 23.09 -35.50
CA SER A 182 -0.60 23.45 -36.36
C SER A 182 -0.74 22.98 -37.82
N ALA A 183 -1.84 22.29 -38.16
CA ALA A 183 -2.13 21.72 -39.47
C ALA A 183 -3.43 22.30 -40.03
#